data_AF-A0A954JQV8-F1
#
_entry.id   AF-A0A954JQV8-F1
#
_cell.length_a   1.000
_cell.length_b   1.000
_cell.length_c   1.000
_cell.angle_alpha   90.00
_cell.angle_beta   90.00
_cell.angle_gamma   90.00
#
_symmetry.space_group_name_H-M   'P 1'
#
loop_
_entity.id
_entity.type
_entity.pdbx_description
1 polymer ?
#
loop_
_entity_poly.entity_id
_entity_poly.type
_entity_poly.pdbx_seq_one_letter_code
_entity_poly.pdbx_strand_id
1 'polypeptide(L)'
;DAATDAALALVYGQLKSGGWTNSVEFDPKSKLTAEYRNGKGRGRNNSTLDDGITQSAIRLLIHVDQAHQFQNQKIHEAAEIALNALLAAQFPVGAFPQVWTEPVKNVSPKAGNFPEYDWRTEGRIKNYWDCYTLNDGLAGYVSTVLIEAYEIYKDPRYQQAVLKLGDFLIASQLPQPQTAWAQQYNYEMQPIWARRFEPPAVTGGETQDVIETLMKIYQFSGGDEKYLKPIPAALAWLKKSQLPDGQLARYYELKTNRPLYMTRSGKNYSLTYDDSDLPRHYDWKIESKLSQLQREYNLLKAGKQQNSQSSQRELSTRVKTILKELDSQARWISTSTGERLVGQPKFPVNSQYISSEVFSDHLQTLSAYLELLKTN
;
A
#
# COMPACT_ATOMS: atom_id res chain seq x y z
N ASP A 1 19.77 -14.04 -13.76
CA ASP A 1 20.62 -14.36 -12.60
C ASP A 1 20.27 -13.53 -11.38
N ALA A 2 20.57 -12.22 -11.33
CA ALA A 2 20.27 -11.39 -10.13
C ALA A 2 18.81 -11.45 -9.65
N ALA A 3 17.83 -11.38 -10.56
CA ALA A 3 16.41 -11.53 -10.21
C ALA A 3 16.08 -12.93 -9.67
N THR A 4 16.71 -13.97 -10.21
CA THR A 4 16.59 -15.36 -9.72
C THR A 4 17.16 -15.49 -8.31
N ASP A 5 18.33 -14.93 -8.05
CA ASP A 5 18.96 -14.98 -6.73
C ASP A 5 18.14 -14.23 -5.67
N ALA A 6 17.60 -13.06 -6.04
CA ALA A 6 16.68 -12.30 -5.19
C ALA A 6 15.38 -13.08 -4.91
N ALA A 7 14.82 -13.75 -5.92
CA ALA A 7 13.68 -14.63 -5.73
C ALA A 7 14.01 -15.81 -4.80
N LEU A 8 15.16 -16.45 -4.96
CA LEU A 8 15.59 -17.57 -4.09
C LEU A 8 15.86 -17.11 -2.65
N ALA A 9 16.31 -15.87 -2.44
CA ALA A 9 16.41 -15.25 -1.13
C ALA A 9 15.02 -15.08 -0.46
N LEU A 10 14.01 -14.67 -1.23
CA LEU A 10 12.62 -14.62 -0.73
C LEU A 10 12.07 -16.03 -0.45
N VAL A 11 12.33 -17.01 -1.32
CA VAL A 11 11.96 -18.42 -1.10
C VAL A 11 12.56 -18.93 0.22
N TYR A 12 13.82 -18.59 0.52
CA TYR A 12 14.47 -18.96 1.78
C TYR A 12 13.74 -18.41 3.01
N GLY A 13 13.32 -17.14 2.94
CA GLY A 13 12.67 -16.42 4.04
C GLY A 13 11.15 -16.54 4.10
N GLN A 14 10.52 -17.33 3.24
CA GLN A 14 9.06 -17.48 3.22
C GLN A 14 8.57 -18.14 4.51
N LEU A 15 7.56 -17.54 5.14
CA LEU A 15 6.99 -18.02 6.39
C LEU A 15 6.08 -19.23 6.17
N LYS A 16 5.84 -20.01 7.23
CA LYS A 16 4.84 -21.10 7.18
C LYS A 16 3.43 -20.60 6.89
N SER A 17 3.09 -19.39 7.31
CA SER A 17 1.83 -18.71 6.99
C SER A 17 1.74 -18.21 5.54
N GLY A 18 2.79 -18.42 4.74
CA GLY A 18 2.81 -18.27 3.28
C GLY A 18 3.32 -16.93 2.75
N GLY A 19 3.32 -15.86 3.56
CA GLY A 19 3.86 -14.55 3.22
C GLY A 19 5.24 -14.29 3.82
N TRP A 20 5.54 -13.00 4.04
CA TRP A 20 6.81 -12.52 4.59
C TRP A 20 6.59 -11.58 5.78
N THR A 21 7.66 -11.42 6.56
CA THR A 21 7.80 -10.35 7.56
C THR A 21 8.82 -9.32 7.08
N ASN A 22 9.09 -8.29 7.88
CA ASN A 22 9.90 -7.13 7.52
C ASN A 22 11.37 -7.44 7.14
N SER A 23 11.87 -8.64 7.41
CA SER A 23 13.24 -9.02 7.06
C SER A 23 13.40 -10.54 6.87
N VAL A 24 14.40 -10.91 6.07
CA VAL A 24 14.87 -12.29 5.95
C VAL A 24 16.24 -12.39 6.61
N GLU A 25 16.33 -13.21 7.65
CA GLU A 25 17.55 -13.48 8.40
C GLU A 25 18.14 -14.80 7.91
N PHE A 26 19.36 -14.74 7.39
CA PHE A 26 20.04 -15.88 6.80
C PHE A 26 20.90 -16.65 7.81
N ASP A 27 21.26 -16.04 8.95
CA ASP A 27 21.94 -16.78 10.02
C ASP A 27 20.90 -17.62 10.79
N PRO A 28 20.91 -18.96 10.66
CA PRO A 28 19.95 -19.82 11.37
C PRO A 28 20.13 -19.79 12.90
N LYS A 29 21.23 -19.23 13.41
CA LYS A 29 21.47 -19.05 14.86
C LYS A 29 20.97 -17.70 15.37
N SER A 30 20.62 -16.77 14.47
CA SER A 30 20.11 -15.46 14.85
C SER A 30 18.75 -15.58 15.53
N LYS A 31 18.59 -14.83 16.61
CA LYS A 31 17.32 -14.69 17.33
C LYS A 31 16.28 -13.88 16.53
N LEU A 32 16.67 -13.32 15.39
CA LEU A 32 15.82 -12.56 14.49
C LEU A 32 15.19 -13.43 13.39
N THR A 33 15.53 -14.73 13.33
CA THR A 33 14.87 -15.65 12.40
C THR A 33 13.37 -15.73 12.69
N ALA A 34 12.56 -15.76 11.63
CA ALA A 34 11.13 -16.01 11.71
C ALA A 34 10.83 -17.51 11.50
N GLU A 35 9.57 -17.92 11.60
CA GLU A 35 9.19 -19.32 11.38
C GLU A 35 9.12 -19.65 9.88
N TYR A 36 10.29 -19.89 9.28
CA TYR A 36 10.42 -20.20 7.85
C TYR A 36 9.91 -21.59 7.48
N ARG A 37 9.34 -21.71 6.29
CA ARG A 37 8.75 -22.96 5.77
C ARG A 37 9.79 -24.06 5.54
N ASN A 38 11.04 -23.67 5.29
CA ASN A 38 12.17 -24.59 5.13
C ASN A 38 12.74 -25.16 6.45
N GLY A 39 12.17 -24.80 7.61
CA GLY A 39 12.61 -25.26 8.92
C GLY A 39 13.89 -24.61 9.46
N LYS A 40 14.47 -23.64 8.75
CA LYS A 40 15.72 -22.95 9.12
C LYS A 40 15.52 -21.69 9.98
N GLY A 41 14.38 -21.57 10.66
CA GLY A 41 14.09 -20.45 11.54
C GLY A 41 13.13 -20.84 12.66
N ARG A 42 13.26 -20.18 13.82
CA ARG A 42 12.48 -20.46 15.03
C ARG A 42 12.01 -19.15 15.66
N GLY A 43 10.97 -18.57 15.07
CA GLY A 43 10.44 -17.27 15.49
C GLY A 43 8.94 -17.16 15.28
N ARG A 44 8.48 -15.95 14.95
CA ARG A 44 7.07 -15.68 14.68
C ARG A 44 6.69 -16.11 13.26
N ASN A 45 5.45 -16.53 13.09
CA ASN A 45 4.87 -16.91 11.80
C ASN A 45 3.95 -15.82 11.22
N ASN A 46 4.22 -14.55 11.52
CA ASN A 46 3.33 -13.44 11.20
C ASN A 46 3.65 -12.91 9.81
N SER A 47 2.90 -13.37 8.80
CA SER A 47 2.92 -12.75 7.48
C SER A 47 2.22 -11.40 7.53
N THR A 48 2.70 -10.43 6.76
CA THR A 48 2.15 -9.07 6.81
C THR A 48 1.96 -8.42 5.44
N LEU A 49 0.88 -7.63 5.34
CA LEU A 49 0.57 -6.75 4.23
C LEU A 49 1.02 -5.30 4.48
N ASP A 50 1.58 -5.03 5.67
CA ASP A 50 2.16 -3.73 6.05
C ASP A 50 3.31 -3.36 5.11
N ASP A 51 3.46 -2.07 4.81
CA ASP A 51 4.51 -1.52 3.92
C ASP A 51 4.66 -2.25 2.57
N GLY A 52 3.62 -2.95 2.09
CA GLY A 52 3.67 -3.73 0.85
C GLY A 52 4.65 -4.93 0.89
N ILE A 53 5.02 -5.43 2.08
CA ILE A 53 6.03 -6.48 2.29
C ILE A 53 5.72 -7.75 1.50
N THR A 54 4.59 -8.41 1.80
CA THR A 54 4.27 -9.69 1.14
C THR A 54 3.88 -9.46 -0.32
N GLN A 55 3.19 -8.36 -0.63
CA GLN A 55 2.73 -8.04 -1.97
C GLN A 55 3.92 -7.85 -2.92
N SER A 56 4.92 -7.07 -2.52
CA SER A 56 6.12 -6.85 -3.33
C SER A 56 6.95 -8.13 -3.49
N ALA A 57 7.03 -8.97 -2.44
CA ALA A 57 7.68 -10.27 -2.53
C ALA A 57 6.98 -11.22 -3.51
N ILE A 58 5.65 -11.31 -3.46
CA ILE A 58 4.85 -12.09 -4.43
C ILE A 58 5.08 -11.57 -5.84
N ARG A 59 5.03 -10.25 -6.06
CA ARG A 59 5.27 -9.65 -7.38
C ARG A 59 6.62 -10.08 -7.95
N LEU A 60 7.70 -10.00 -7.17
CA LEU A 60 9.00 -10.48 -7.65
C LEU A 60 8.94 -11.97 -8.04
N LEU A 61 8.35 -12.81 -7.17
CA LEU A 61 8.28 -14.25 -7.42
C LEU A 61 7.48 -14.59 -8.68
N ILE A 62 6.28 -14.03 -8.87
CA ILE A 62 5.42 -14.36 -10.02
C ILE A 62 6.03 -13.92 -11.36
N HIS A 63 6.69 -12.77 -11.40
CA HIS A 63 7.36 -12.28 -12.60
C HIS A 63 8.62 -13.11 -12.92
N VAL A 64 9.39 -13.49 -11.89
CA VAL A 64 10.55 -14.38 -12.08
C VAL A 64 10.11 -15.79 -12.48
N ASP A 65 9.01 -16.30 -11.90
CA ASP A 65 8.43 -17.59 -12.27
C ASP A 65 8.00 -17.61 -13.74
N GLN A 66 7.29 -16.57 -14.19
CA GLN A 66 6.93 -16.38 -15.59
C GLN A 66 8.17 -16.30 -16.51
N ALA A 67 9.20 -15.56 -16.10
CA ALA A 67 10.45 -15.44 -16.86
C ALA A 67 11.19 -16.78 -17.00
N HIS A 68 11.08 -17.66 -16.00
CA HIS A 68 11.55 -19.05 -16.05
C HIS A 68 10.58 -20.01 -16.74
N GLN A 69 9.52 -19.51 -17.37
CA GLN A 69 8.46 -20.31 -17.99
C GLN A 69 7.89 -21.37 -17.04
N PHE A 70 7.80 -21.03 -15.74
CA PHE A 70 7.31 -21.89 -14.67
C PHE A 70 8.16 -23.16 -14.43
N GLN A 71 9.41 -23.20 -14.92
CA GLN A 71 10.29 -24.38 -14.81
C GLN A 71 11.14 -24.40 -13.54
N ASN A 72 11.28 -23.26 -12.85
CA ASN A 72 12.00 -23.21 -11.57
C ASN A 72 11.07 -23.63 -10.42
N GLN A 73 11.07 -24.93 -10.11
CA GLN A 73 10.15 -25.54 -9.14
C GLN A 73 10.12 -24.83 -7.77
N LYS A 74 11.26 -24.35 -7.26
CA LYS A 74 11.33 -23.68 -5.96
C LYS A 74 10.62 -22.33 -5.96
N ILE A 75 10.78 -21.57 -7.05
CA ILE A 75 10.15 -20.26 -7.20
C ILE A 75 8.66 -20.44 -7.46
N HIS A 76 8.30 -21.38 -8.34
CA HIS A 76 6.91 -21.73 -8.64
C HIS A 76 6.13 -22.11 -7.38
N GLU A 77 6.63 -23.08 -6.61
CA GLU A 77 5.97 -23.53 -5.37
C GLU A 77 5.84 -22.40 -4.34
N ALA A 78 6.86 -21.54 -4.21
CA ALA A 78 6.81 -20.41 -3.30
C ALA A 78 5.76 -19.36 -3.72
N ALA A 79 5.67 -19.07 -5.02
CA ALA A 79 4.68 -18.17 -5.59
C ALA A 79 3.25 -18.69 -5.35
N GLU A 80 2.98 -19.96 -5.67
CA GLU A 80 1.66 -20.57 -5.47
C GLU A 80 1.24 -20.57 -4.00
N ILE A 81 2.15 -20.88 -3.08
CA ILE A 81 1.82 -20.88 -1.65
C ILE A 81 1.54 -19.47 -1.14
N ALA A 82 2.32 -18.47 -1.58
CA ALA A 82 2.06 -17.09 -1.19
C ALA A 82 0.74 -16.56 -1.74
N LEU A 83 0.41 -16.87 -3.00
CA LEU A 83 -0.85 -16.49 -3.62
C LEU A 83 -2.05 -17.17 -2.94
N ASN A 84 -1.96 -18.47 -2.63
CA ASN A 84 -3.01 -19.17 -1.89
C ASN A 84 -3.17 -18.62 -0.47
N ALA A 85 -2.07 -18.28 0.21
CA ALA A 85 -2.11 -17.64 1.53
C ALA A 85 -2.75 -16.24 1.48
N LEU A 86 -2.42 -15.43 0.48
CA LEU A 86 -3.05 -14.13 0.27
C LEU A 86 -4.55 -14.27 0.04
N LEU A 87 -4.98 -15.22 -0.82
CA LEU A 87 -6.41 -15.50 -1.03
C LEU A 87 -7.10 -15.94 0.28
N ALA A 88 -6.44 -16.78 1.09
CA ALA A 88 -6.95 -17.21 2.39
C ALA A 88 -6.96 -16.09 3.45
N ALA A 89 -6.23 -15.00 3.22
CA ALA A 89 -6.24 -13.80 4.04
C ALA A 89 -7.34 -12.80 3.64
N GLN A 90 -8.14 -13.08 2.61
CA GLN A 90 -9.25 -12.22 2.22
C GLN A 90 -10.52 -12.54 3.01
N PHE A 91 -11.06 -11.55 3.72
CA PHE A 91 -12.31 -11.70 4.45
C PHE A 91 -13.51 -11.85 3.49
N PRO A 92 -14.64 -12.43 3.94
CA PRO A 92 -15.84 -12.53 3.11
C PRO A 92 -16.33 -11.19 2.54
N VAL A 93 -16.15 -10.09 3.28
CA VAL A 93 -16.49 -8.73 2.82
C VAL A 93 -15.54 -8.20 1.74
N GLY A 94 -14.38 -8.84 1.53
CA GLY A 94 -13.35 -8.47 0.55
C GLY A 94 -12.13 -7.75 1.13
N ALA A 95 -12.17 -7.39 2.41
CA ALA A 95 -11.08 -6.76 3.15
C ALA A 95 -9.91 -7.72 3.38
N PHE A 96 -8.79 -7.18 3.84
CA PHE A 96 -7.61 -7.94 4.29
C PHE A 96 -7.14 -7.45 5.68
N PRO A 97 -6.49 -8.31 6.47
CA PRO A 97 -5.83 -7.91 7.70
C PRO A 97 -4.45 -7.29 7.41
N GLN A 98 -3.89 -6.56 8.36
CA GLN A 98 -2.49 -6.13 8.27
C GLN A 98 -1.54 -7.32 8.46
N VAL A 99 -1.90 -8.28 9.32
CA VAL A 99 -1.09 -9.45 9.66
C VAL A 99 -1.95 -10.70 9.69
N TRP A 100 -1.41 -11.83 9.25
CA TRP A 100 -2.04 -13.14 9.42
C TRP A 100 -1.02 -14.22 9.79
N THR A 101 -1.54 -15.26 10.43
CA THR A 101 -0.81 -16.51 10.72
C THR A 101 -1.53 -17.72 10.13
N GLU A 102 -2.84 -17.59 9.94
CA GLU A 102 -3.79 -18.60 9.47
C GLU A 102 -4.85 -17.91 8.60
N PRO A 103 -5.70 -18.66 7.87
CA PRO A 103 -6.82 -18.09 7.14
C PRO A 103 -7.71 -17.20 8.01
N VAL A 104 -8.26 -16.14 7.42
CA VAL A 104 -9.10 -15.19 8.16
C VAL A 104 -10.43 -15.80 8.60
N LYS A 105 -11.00 -15.21 9.64
CA LYS A 105 -12.30 -15.63 10.20
C LYS A 105 -13.43 -15.36 9.22
N ASN A 106 -14.43 -16.23 9.22
CA ASN A 106 -15.68 -15.99 8.51
C ASN A 106 -16.54 -14.98 9.29
N VAL A 107 -16.56 -13.72 8.84
CA VAL A 107 -17.29 -12.61 9.47
C VAL A 107 -18.37 -12.12 8.52
N SER A 108 -19.58 -11.89 9.02
CA SER A 108 -20.68 -11.35 8.22
C SER A 108 -20.36 -9.91 7.75
N PRO A 109 -20.52 -9.61 6.44
CA PRO A 109 -20.32 -8.27 5.92
C PRO A 109 -21.21 -7.22 6.61
N LYS A 110 -20.64 -6.04 6.86
CA LYS A 110 -21.32 -4.85 7.41
C LYS A 110 -20.95 -3.62 6.55
N ALA A 111 -21.82 -2.62 6.55
CA ALA A 111 -21.57 -1.35 5.90
C ALA A 111 -20.84 -0.39 6.84
N GLY A 112 -20.02 0.49 6.26
CA GLY A 112 -19.29 1.55 6.96
C GLY A 112 -20.23 2.38 7.84
N ASN A 113 -19.85 2.56 9.10
CA ASN A 113 -20.58 3.38 10.05
C ASN A 113 -19.64 4.01 11.08
N PHE A 114 -20.17 4.96 11.86
CA PHE A 114 -19.42 5.56 12.95
C PHE A 114 -19.70 4.83 14.26
N PRO A 115 -18.70 4.70 15.15
CA PRO A 115 -18.94 4.20 16.50
C PRO A 115 -19.96 5.08 17.24
N GLU A 116 -20.81 4.43 18.03
CA GLU A 116 -21.79 5.06 18.93
C GLU A 116 -21.23 5.28 20.35
N TYR A 117 -20.12 4.63 20.68
CA TYR A 117 -19.39 4.79 21.94
C TYR A 117 -18.37 5.94 21.90
N ASP A 118 -17.82 6.33 23.06
CA ASP A 118 -16.72 7.30 23.10
C ASP A 118 -15.41 6.63 22.65
N TRP A 119 -15.18 6.70 21.34
CA TRP A 119 -14.00 6.13 20.70
C TRP A 119 -12.68 6.68 21.26
N ARG A 120 -12.66 7.81 21.99
CA ARG A 120 -11.41 8.33 22.58
C ARG A 120 -10.91 7.46 23.72
N THR A 121 -11.83 6.91 24.50
CA THR A 121 -11.55 6.17 25.75
C THR A 121 -11.94 4.69 25.67
N GLU A 122 -12.86 4.33 24.78
CA GLU A 122 -13.46 3.00 24.68
C GLU A 122 -13.12 2.32 23.35
N GLY A 123 -13.51 1.05 23.19
CA GLY A 123 -13.38 0.30 21.93
C GLY A 123 -11.95 -0.02 21.50
N ARG A 124 -10.97 0.02 22.42
CA ARG A 124 -9.57 -0.31 22.14
C ARG A 124 -9.43 -1.80 21.79
N ILE A 125 -8.98 -2.08 20.58
CA ILE A 125 -8.62 -3.43 20.13
C ILE A 125 -7.11 -3.57 20.21
N LYS A 126 -6.62 -4.54 21.00
CA LYS A 126 -5.18 -4.78 21.14
C LYS A 126 -4.54 -5.22 19.83
N ASN A 127 -5.16 -6.19 19.16
CA ASN A 127 -4.68 -6.75 17.90
C ASN A 127 -5.41 -6.11 16.71
N TYR A 128 -5.28 -4.80 16.54
CA TYR A 128 -5.91 -4.10 15.42
C TYR A 128 -5.46 -4.67 14.05
N TRP A 129 -4.28 -5.29 13.99
CA TRP A 129 -3.72 -5.91 12.79
C TRP A 129 -4.48 -7.16 12.32
N ASP A 130 -5.35 -7.73 13.16
CA ASP A 130 -6.26 -8.84 12.79
C ASP A 130 -7.54 -8.32 12.10
N CYS A 131 -7.75 -7.00 12.06
CA CYS A 131 -8.95 -6.34 11.55
C CYS A 131 -8.75 -5.76 10.14
N TYR A 132 -9.81 -5.20 9.56
CA TYR A 132 -9.75 -4.70 8.18
C TYR A 132 -8.81 -3.50 8.07
N THR A 133 -7.83 -3.57 7.17
CA THR A 133 -6.75 -2.60 7.07
C THR A 133 -6.73 -1.95 5.69
N LEU A 134 -6.61 -0.63 5.65
CA LEU A 134 -6.28 0.17 4.46
C LEU A 134 -4.95 0.91 4.59
N ASN A 135 -4.45 1.04 5.83
CA ASN A 135 -3.18 1.68 6.16
C ASN A 135 -2.02 1.31 5.23
N ASP A 136 -1.14 2.28 4.96
CA ASP A 136 0.09 2.13 4.18
C ASP A 136 -0.16 1.67 2.72
N GLY A 137 -1.26 2.15 2.12
CA GLY A 137 -1.60 1.90 0.72
C GLY A 137 -1.97 0.44 0.44
N LEU A 138 -2.47 -0.28 1.45
CA LEU A 138 -2.73 -1.72 1.36
C LEU A 138 -3.62 -2.07 0.17
N ALA A 139 -4.67 -1.29 -0.09
CA ALA A 139 -5.60 -1.55 -1.19
C ALA A 139 -4.89 -1.42 -2.55
N GLY A 140 -4.05 -0.40 -2.71
CA GLY A 140 -3.19 -0.21 -3.88
C GLY A 140 -2.27 -1.40 -4.13
N TYR A 141 -1.53 -1.85 -3.11
CA TYR A 141 -0.60 -2.98 -3.24
C TYR A 141 -1.31 -4.32 -3.50
N VAL A 142 -2.37 -4.62 -2.77
CA VAL A 142 -3.11 -5.88 -2.91
C VAL A 142 -3.80 -5.98 -4.26
N SER A 143 -4.44 -4.89 -4.72
CA SER A 143 -5.05 -4.86 -6.06
C SER A 143 -4.01 -5.12 -7.14
N THR A 144 -2.84 -4.47 -7.08
CA THR A 144 -1.77 -4.65 -8.07
C THR A 144 -1.28 -6.10 -8.12
N VAL A 145 -0.94 -6.71 -6.99
CA VAL A 145 -0.40 -8.08 -7.01
C VAL A 145 -1.43 -9.12 -7.49
N LEU A 146 -2.71 -8.95 -7.15
CA LEU A 146 -3.76 -9.85 -7.60
C LEU A 146 -4.07 -9.69 -9.11
N ILE A 147 -4.03 -8.46 -9.62
CA ILE A 147 -4.17 -8.20 -11.07
C ILE A 147 -3.01 -8.84 -11.82
N GLU A 148 -1.75 -8.61 -11.41
CA GLU A 148 -0.58 -9.21 -12.03
C GLU A 148 -0.62 -10.76 -11.95
N ALA A 149 -1.04 -11.31 -10.81
CA ALA A 149 -1.22 -12.75 -10.66
C ALA A 149 -2.30 -13.32 -11.61
N TYR A 150 -3.42 -12.62 -11.78
CA TYR A 150 -4.43 -12.99 -12.77
C TYR A 150 -3.86 -12.93 -14.18
N GLU A 151 -3.10 -11.90 -14.53
CA GLU A 151 -2.51 -11.73 -15.85
C GLU A 151 -1.49 -12.84 -16.18
N ILE A 152 -0.69 -13.27 -15.21
CA ILE A 152 0.36 -14.28 -15.38
C ILE A 152 -0.21 -15.70 -15.37
N TYR A 153 -1.02 -16.05 -14.36
CA TYR A 153 -1.48 -17.42 -14.15
C TYR A 153 -2.86 -17.71 -14.75
N LYS A 154 -3.63 -16.68 -15.13
CA LYS A 154 -5.00 -16.78 -15.67
C LYS A 154 -5.99 -17.50 -14.73
N ASP A 155 -5.70 -17.57 -13.43
CA ASP A 155 -6.58 -18.18 -12.45
C ASP A 155 -7.71 -17.19 -12.05
N PRO A 156 -8.99 -17.53 -12.28
CA PRO A 156 -10.12 -16.65 -12.00
C PRO A 156 -10.28 -16.30 -10.51
N ARG A 157 -9.67 -17.06 -9.58
CA ARG A 157 -9.68 -16.75 -8.15
C ARG A 157 -9.05 -15.37 -7.87
N TYR A 158 -7.99 -15.00 -8.60
CA TYR A 158 -7.34 -13.71 -8.43
C TYR A 158 -8.22 -12.55 -8.92
N GLN A 159 -8.88 -12.72 -10.08
CA GLN A 159 -9.86 -11.75 -10.57
C GLN A 159 -10.99 -11.55 -9.55
N GLN A 160 -11.56 -12.65 -9.03
CA GLN A 160 -12.60 -12.58 -8.01
C GLN A 160 -12.14 -11.87 -6.74
N ALA A 161 -10.89 -12.09 -6.32
CA ALA A 161 -10.33 -11.41 -5.16
C ALA A 161 -10.19 -9.90 -5.38
N VAL A 162 -9.78 -9.44 -6.58
CA VAL A 162 -9.75 -8.01 -6.92
C VAL A 162 -11.14 -7.38 -6.85
N LEU A 163 -12.15 -8.05 -7.43
CA LEU A 163 -13.52 -7.53 -7.44
C LEU A 163 -14.10 -7.47 -6.01
N LYS A 164 -13.86 -8.48 -5.19
CA LYS A 164 -14.24 -8.47 -3.76
C LYS A 164 -13.55 -7.34 -3.00
N LEU A 165 -12.27 -7.07 -3.27
CA LEU A 165 -11.59 -5.92 -2.68
C LEU A 165 -12.31 -4.61 -3.07
N GLY A 166 -12.67 -4.44 -4.34
CA GLY A 166 -13.46 -3.28 -4.78
C GLY A 166 -14.83 -3.17 -4.08
N ASP A 167 -15.53 -4.30 -3.88
CA ASP A 167 -16.80 -4.34 -3.14
C ASP A 167 -16.61 -3.94 -1.66
N PHE A 168 -15.52 -4.36 -1.02
CA PHE A 168 -15.14 -3.89 0.32
C PHE A 168 -14.89 -2.38 0.36
N LEU A 169 -14.17 -1.83 -0.62
CA LEU A 169 -13.88 -0.40 -0.68
C LEU A 169 -15.17 0.43 -0.80
N ILE A 170 -16.14 -0.05 -1.57
CA ILE A 170 -17.47 0.57 -1.64
C ILE A 170 -18.20 0.42 -0.30
N ALA A 171 -18.23 -0.79 0.27
CA ALA A 171 -18.99 -1.08 1.49
C ALA A 171 -18.44 -0.38 2.75
N SER A 172 -17.13 -0.13 2.80
CA SER A 172 -16.43 0.50 3.93
C SER A 172 -16.44 2.03 3.90
N GLN A 173 -16.94 2.64 2.81
CA GLN A 173 -17.07 4.09 2.74
C GLN A 173 -17.99 4.57 3.86
N LEU A 174 -17.51 5.53 4.65
CA LEU A 174 -18.27 6.06 5.77
C LEU A 174 -19.47 6.90 5.27
N PRO A 175 -20.57 6.97 6.04
CA PRO A 175 -21.72 7.77 5.65
C PRO A 175 -21.41 9.28 5.80
N GLN A 176 -22.36 10.12 5.37
CA GLN A 176 -22.33 11.54 5.70
C GLN A 176 -22.16 11.74 7.22
N PRO A 177 -21.38 12.75 7.66
CA PRO A 177 -20.85 13.87 6.88
C PRO A 177 -19.44 13.67 6.29
N GLN A 178 -18.83 12.49 6.42
CA GLN A 178 -17.46 12.22 5.95
C GLN A 178 -17.41 11.00 5.05
N THR A 179 -17.86 11.16 3.80
CA THR A 179 -17.86 10.09 2.79
C THR A 179 -16.47 9.81 2.26
N ALA A 180 -15.66 9.12 3.06
CA ALA A 180 -14.25 8.82 2.87
C ALA A 180 -13.87 7.60 3.73
N TRP A 181 -12.56 7.32 3.89
CA TRP A 181 -12.08 6.09 4.54
C TRP A 181 -11.12 6.32 5.71
N ALA A 182 -11.06 5.34 6.60
CA ALA A 182 -10.15 5.27 7.74
C ALA A 182 -8.99 4.30 7.48
N GLN A 183 -7.96 4.35 8.32
CA GLN A 183 -6.81 3.43 8.21
C GLN A 183 -7.15 1.98 8.58
N GLN A 184 -7.98 1.78 9.62
CA GLN A 184 -8.38 0.46 10.10
C GLN A 184 -9.83 0.45 10.54
N TYR A 185 -10.50 -0.69 10.37
CA TYR A 185 -11.88 -0.91 10.80
C TYR A 185 -12.01 -2.21 11.58
N ASN A 186 -12.88 -2.24 12.61
CA ASN A 186 -13.30 -3.49 13.24
C ASN A 186 -14.22 -4.31 12.33
N TYR A 187 -14.66 -5.47 12.82
CA TYR A 187 -15.56 -6.37 12.11
C TYR A 187 -16.99 -5.80 11.94
N GLU A 188 -17.35 -4.79 12.73
CA GLU A 188 -18.57 -3.99 12.61
C GLU A 188 -18.46 -2.86 11.56
N MET A 189 -17.33 -2.77 10.84
CA MET A 189 -17.02 -1.73 9.85
C MET A 189 -16.99 -0.31 10.43
N GLN A 190 -16.49 -0.17 11.65
CA GLN A 190 -16.25 1.10 12.33
C GLN A 190 -14.75 1.42 12.39
N PRO A 191 -14.33 2.67 12.17
CA PRO A 191 -12.95 3.09 12.38
C PRO A 191 -12.47 2.73 13.79
N ILE A 192 -11.24 2.24 13.92
CA ILE A 192 -10.63 1.85 15.20
C ILE A 192 -9.27 2.49 15.41
N TRP A 193 -8.78 2.41 16.65
CA TRP A 193 -7.39 2.71 16.95
C TRP A 193 -6.47 1.64 16.36
N ALA A 194 -5.35 2.08 15.80
CA ALA A 194 -4.20 1.22 15.56
C ALA A 194 -3.14 1.43 16.64
N ARG A 195 -1.99 2.01 16.29
CA ARG A 195 -0.98 2.37 17.28
C ARG A 195 -1.53 3.44 18.22
N ARG A 196 -0.86 3.63 19.35
CA ARG A 196 -1.24 4.61 20.40
C ARG A 196 -1.37 6.06 19.89
N PHE A 197 -0.83 6.35 18.70
CA PHE A 197 -0.85 7.65 18.04
C PHE A 197 -1.68 7.67 16.75
N GLU A 198 -2.46 6.62 16.49
CA GLU A 198 -3.30 6.46 15.29
C GLU A 198 -4.75 6.25 15.73
N PRO A 199 -5.51 7.35 15.86
CA PRO A 199 -6.87 7.31 16.36
C PRO A 199 -7.88 6.84 15.29
N PRO A 200 -9.08 6.39 15.71
CA PRO A 200 -10.26 6.29 14.87
C PRO A 200 -10.50 7.66 14.24
N ALA A 201 -10.28 7.74 12.93
CA ALA A 201 -10.38 8.98 12.19
C ALA A 201 -10.56 8.67 10.71
N VAL A 202 -11.20 9.62 10.02
CA VAL A 202 -11.20 9.63 8.56
C VAL A 202 -9.85 10.16 8.11
N THR A 203 -9.24 9.56 7.09
CA THR A 203 -7.84 9.81 6.75
C THR A 203 -7.68 10.37 5.35
N GLY A 204 -6.78 11.34 5.20
CA GLY A 204 -6.47 11.93 3.90
C GLY A 204 -5.75 10.92 2.99
N GLY A 205 -4.78 10.19 3.54
CA GLY A 205 -3.88 9.31 2.77
C GLY A 205 -4.60 8.13 2.18
N GLU A 206 -5.24 7.33 3.04
CA GLU A 206 -5.91 6.11 2.57
C GLU A 206 -7.14 6.43 1.73
N THR A 207 -7.79 7.58 1.93
CA THR A 207 -8.86 8.01 1.01
C THR A 207 -8.34 8.25 -0.41
N GLN A 208 -7.12 8.77 -0.57
CA GLN A 208 -6.52 8.93 -1.89
C GLN A 208 -6.14 7.57 -2.50
N ASP A 209 -5.52 6.66 -1.73
CA ASP A 209 -5.20 5.29 -2.18
C ASP A 209 -6.46 4.51 -2.59
N VAL A 210 -7.55 4.63 -1.85
CA VAL A 210 -8.82 3.98 -2.19
C VAL A 210 -9.40 4.55 -3.49
N ILE A 211 -9.36 5.87 -3.72
CA ILE A 211 -9.81 6.47 -4.98
C ILE A 211 -8.97 5.93 -6.16
N GLU A 212 -7.64 5.93 -6.04
CA GLU A 212 -6.73 5.38 -7.05
C GLU A 212 -7.04 3.89 -7.31
N THR A 213 -7.26 3.11 -6.25
CA THR A 213 -7.55 1.68 -6.34
C THR A 213 -8.91 1.41 -6.98
N LEU A 214 -9.95 2.16 -6.65
CA LEU A 214 -11.27 2.03 -7.27
C LEU A 214 -11.22 2.35 -8.77
N MET A 215 -10.47 3.36 -9.18
CA MET A 215 -10.23 3.67 -10.59
C MET A 215 -9.48 2.53 -11.32
N LYS A 216 -8.47 1.95 -10.67
CA LYS A 216 -7.74 0.77 -11.18
C LYS A 216 -8.67 -0.44 -11.35
N ILE A 217 -9.52 -0.72 -10.35
CA ILE A 217 -10.48 -1.83 -10.39
C ILE A 217 -11.58 -1.58 -11.44
N TYR A 218 -12.05 -0.34 -11.61
CA TYR A 218 -12.95 0.04 -12.70
C TYR A 218 -12.38 -0.39 -14.06
N GLN A 219 -11.14 -0.02 -14.35
CA GLN A 219 -10.49 -0.42 -15.61
C GLN A 219 -10.34 -1.94 -15.72
N PHE A 220 -9.86 -2.60 -14.66
CA PHE A 220 -9.68 -4.06 -14.63
C PHE A 220 -10.98 -4.84 -14.81
N SER A 221 -12.10 -4.32 -14.29
CA SER A 221 -13.43 -4.94 -14.40
C SER A 221 -14.08 -4.79 -15.79
N GLY A 222 -13.41 -4.11 -16.73
CA GLY A 222 -14.01 -3.79 -18.03
C GLY A 222 -14.96 -2.58 -17.99
N GLY A 223 -14.83 -1.72 -16.96
CA GLY A 223 -15.61 -0.49 -16.83
C GLY A 223 -16.89 -0.61 -16.02
N ASP A 224 -16.92 -1.43 -14.96
CA ASP A 224 -18.08 -1.50 -14.06
C ASP A 224 -18.21 -0.21 -13.23
N GLU A 225 -19.16 0.65 -13.63
CA GLU A 225 -19.43 1.97 -13.07
C GLU A 225 -19.68 1.96 -11.54
N LYS A 226 -20.00 0.82 -10.93
CA LYS A 226 -20.17 0.74 -9.46
C LYS A 226 -18.91 1.18 -8.72
N TYR A 227 -17.72 0.94 -9.29
CA TYR A 227 -16.44 1.32 -8.68
C TYR A 227 -16.15 2.83 -8.79
N LEU A 228 -16.74 3.54 -9.78
CA LEU A 228 -16.62 4.99 -9.89
C LEU A 228 -17.64 5.75 -9.03
N LYS A 229 -18.76 5.12 -8.69
CA LYS A 229 -19.86 5.72 -7.92
C LYS A 229 -19.46 6.40 -6.59
N PRO A 230 -18.60 5.82 -5.72
CA PRO A 230 -18.25 6.44 -4.43
C PRO A 230 -17.27 7.62 -4.54
N ILE A 231 -16.56 7.74 -5.67
CA ILE A 231 -15.41 8.67 -5.82
C ILE A 231 -15.81 10.15 -5.72
N PRO A 232 -16.90 10.65 -6.37
CA PRO A 232 -17.24 12.08 -6.31
C PRO A 232 -17.43 12.62 -4.89
N ALA A 233 -18.06 11.83 -4.01
CA ALA A 233 -18.30 12.23 -2.63
C ALA A 233 -16.99 12.29 -1.82
N ALA A 234 -16.05 11.38 -2.10
CA ALA A 234 -14.72 11.37 -1.50
C ALA A 234 -13.84 12.53 -2.00
N LEU A 235 -13.88 12.85 -3.30
CA LEU A 235 -13.18 14.01 -3.86
C LEU A 235 -13.70 15.33 -3.26
N ALA A 236 -15.03 15.45 -3.08
CA ALA A 236 -15.63 16.59 -2.41
C ALA A 236 -15.16 16.70 -0.94
N TRP A 237 -15.05 15.56 -0.24
CA TRP A 237 -14.52 15.50 1.11
C TRP A 237 -13.05 15.91 1.18
N LEU A 238 -12.19 15.41 0.28
CA LEU A 238 -10.78 15.79 0.19
C LEU A 238 -10.64 17.30 -0.02
N LYS A 239 -11.40 17.86 -0.98
CA LYS A 239 -11.41 19.31 -1.25
C LYS A 239 -11.78 20.14 -0.02
N LYS A 240 -12.82 19.74 0.71
CA LYS A 240 -13.25 20.42 1.94
C LYS A 240 -12.21 20.30 3.07
N SER A 241 -11.41 19.26 3.03
CA SER A 241 -10.48 18.89 4.10
C SER A 241 -9.08 19.49 3.90
N GLN A 242 -8.76 20.04 2.73
CA GLN A 242 -7.46 20.68 2.48
C GLN A 242 -7.17 21.79 3.51
N LEU A 243 -5.94 21.74 4.02
CA LEU A 243 -5.38 22.75 4.91
C LEU A 243 -5.03 24.02 4.10
N PRO A 244 -4.80 25.16 4.77
CA PRO A 244 -4.47 26.43 4.08
C PRO A 244 -3.24 26.36 3.17
N ASP A 245 -2.31 25.44 3.44
CA ASP A 245 -1.10 25.19 2.63
C ASP A 245 -1.34 24.21 1.46
N GLY A 246 -2.58 23.74 1.28
CA GLY A 246 -2.97 22.79 0.23
C GLY A 246 -2.77 21.32 0.58
N GLN A 247 -2.09 21.01 1.68
CA GLN A 247 -1.90 19.65 2.18
C GLN A 247 -3.18 19.10 2.82
N LEU A 248 -3.16 17.83 3.21
CA LEU A 248 -4.20 17.22 4.05
C LEU A 248 -3.60 16.89 5.42
N ALA A 249 -4.39 17.00 6.48
CA ALA A 249 -4.06 16.33 7.72
C ALA A 249 -4.15 14.81 7.51
N ARG A 250 -3.29 14.05 8.19
CA ARG A 250 -3.38 12.59 8.13
C ARG A 250 -4.70 12.09 8.72
N TYR A 251 -5.16 12.72 9.80
CA TYR A 251 -6.40 12.35 10.50
C TYR A 251 -7.38 13.53 10.60
N TYR A 252 -8.65 13.22 10.40
CA TYR A 252 -9.78 14.10 10.66
C TYR A 252 -10.72 13.42 11.65
N GLU A 253 -11.06 14.15 12.70
CA GLU A 253 -11.95 13.69 13.75
C GLU A 253 -13.29 13.22 13.18
N LEU A 254 -13.77 12.08 13.70
CA LEU A 254 -15.04 11.49 13.29
C LEU A 254 -16.20 12.47 13.51
N LYS A 255 -17.08 12.55 12.52
CA LYS A 255 -18.28 13.39 12.41
C LYS A 255 -18.02 14.90 12.27
N THR A 256 -16.99 15.46 12.90
CA THR A 256 -16.74 16.92 12.88
C THR A 256 -15.89 17.38 11.69
N ASN A 257 -15.08 16.48 11.13
CA ASN A 257 -14.10 16.79 10.09
C ASN A 257 -13.01 17.78 10.51
N ARG A 258 -12.76 17.95 11.80
CA ARG A 258 -11.67 18.78 12.29
C ARG A 258 -10.33 18.03 12.15
N PRO A 259 -9.26 18.66 11.61
CA PRO A 259 -7.93 18.06 11.63
C PRO A 259 -7.55 17.60 13.04
N LEU A 260 -7.08 16.37 13.15
CA LEU A 260 -6.80 15.71 14.42
C LEU A 260 -5.33 15.26 14.44
N TYR A 261 -4.65 15.51 15.55
CA TYR A 261 -3.24 15.20 15.71
C TYR A 261 -2.96 14.59 17.08
N MET A 262 -1.68 14.35 17.36
CA MET A 262 -1.21 13.97 18.69
C MET A 262 -0.11 14.93 19.17
N THR A 263 -0.09 15.23 20.46
CA THR A 263 1.13 15.66 21.14
C THR A 263 1.80 14.46 21.80
N ARG A 264 3.09 14.57 22.11
CA ARG A 264 3.85 13.50 22.77
C ARG A 264 4.68 14.04 23.93
N SER A 265 4.46 13.48 25.12
CA SER A 265 5.30 13.68 26.29
C SER A 265 5.91 12.33 26.71
N GLY A 266 7.22 12.18 26.47
CA GLY A 266 7.93 10.91 26.70
C GLY A 266 7.37 9.76 25.86
N LYS A 267 6.68 8.80 26.52
CA LYS A 267 6.02 7.64 25.89
C LYS A 267 4.50 7.81 25.73
N ASN A 268 3.95 8.90 26.26
CA ASN A 268 2.52 9.18 26.27
C ASN A 268 2.14 10.05 25.08
N TYR A 269 1.02 9.70 24.45
CA TYR A 269 0.42 10.47 23.36
C TYR A 269 -0.94 10.97 23.82
N SER A 270 -1.31 12.17 23.40
CA SER A 270 -2.60 12.77 23.71
C SER A 270 -3.16 13.45 22.47
N LEU A 271 -4.47 13.31 22.26
CA LEU A 271 -5.15 13.95 21.13
C LEU A 271 -5.04 15.47 21.25
N THR A 272 -4.79 16.12 20.12
CA THR A 272 -4.77 17.58 20.01
C THR A 272 -5.33 18.02 18.67
N TYR A 273 -5.73 19.28 18.58
CA TYR A 273 -6.04 19.96 17.32
C TYR A 273 -4.99 21.01 16.96
N ASP A 274 -3.96 21.15 17.80
CA ASP A 274 -2.81 22.04 17.61
C ASP A 274 -1.69 21.28 16.87
N ASP A 275 -1.23 21.86 15.76
CA ASP A 275 -0.19 21.31 14.91
C ASP A 275 1.19 21.97 15.10
N SER A 276 1.36 22.80 16.14
CA SER A 276 2.60 23.52 16.42
C SER A 276 3.71 22.66 17.04
N ASP A 277 3.38 21.57 17.74
CA ASP A 277 4.35 20.66 18.39
C ASP A 277 4.04 19.18 18.11
N LEU A 278 4.12 18.82 16.82
CA LEU A 278 3.82 17.47 16.37
C LEU A 278 5.01 16.50 16.53
N PRO A 279 4.77 15.23 16.89
CA PRO A 279 5.83 14.24 17.02
C PRO A 279 6.58 14.00 15.70
N ARG A 280 7.85 14.39 15.66
CA ARG A 280 8.73 14.42 14.46
C ARG A 280 9.10 13.07 13.82
N HIS A 281 8.55 11.96 14.29
CA HIS A 281 8.86 10.61 13.79
C HIS A 281 7.72 10.06 12.92
N TYR A 282 6.74 10.90 12.60
CA TYR A 282 5.53 10.54 11.89
C TYR A 282 5.05 11.73 11.07
N ASP A 283 4.53 11.46 9.87
CA ASP A 283 4.04 12.49 8.96
C ASP A 283 2.56 12.77 9.23
N TRP A 284 2.29 13.89 9.89
CA TRP A 284 0.95 14.31 10.30
C TRP A 284 0.18 15.10 9.25
N LYS A 285 0.90 15.60 8.24
CA LYS A 285 0.35 16.25 7.06
C LYS A 285 0.93 15.57 5.85
N ILE A 286 0.13 15.41 4.82
CA ILE A 286 0.48 14.67 3.61
C ILE A 286 0.15 15.51 2.38
N GLU A 287 0.82 15.21 1.28
CA GLU A 287 0.51 15.81 0.00
C GLU A 287 -0.92 15.47 -0.47
N SER A 288 -1.57 16.45 -1.07
CA SER A 288 -2.88 16.30 -1.70
C SER A 288 -2.73 16.09 -3.21
N LYS A 289 -3.04 14.89 -3.67
CA LYS A 289 -3.16 14.52 -5.09
C LYS A 289 -4.53 14.89 -5.70
N LEU A 290 -5.37 15.64 -4.98
CA LEU A 290 -6.75 15.95 -5.38
C LEU A 290 -6.92 16.36 -6.85
N SER A 291 -6.08 17.28 -7.34
CA SER A 291 -6.14 17.74 -8.74
C SER A 291 -5.87 16.62 -9.74
N GLN A 292 -4.91 15.75 -9.45
CA GLN A 292 -4.59 14.59 -10.26
C GLN A 292 -5.75 13.58 -10.24
N LEU A 293 -6.24 13.23 -9.06
CA LEU A 293 -7.34 12.27 -8.89
C LEU A 293 -8.61 12.73 -9.59
N GLN A 294 -8.95 14.02 -9.47
CA GLN A 294 -10.11 14.60 -10.14
C GLN A 294 -9.97 14.54 -11.67
N ARG A 295 -8.77 14.78 -12.19
CA ARG A 295 -8.48 14.69 -13.63
C ARG A 295 -8.61 13.24 -14.12
N GLU A 296 -8.00 12.28 -13.41
CA GLU A 296 -8.06 10.86 -13.75
C GLU A 296 -9.49 10.33 -13.72
N TYR A 297 -10.25 10.65 -12.67
CA TYR A 297 -11.67 10.32 -12.58
C TYR A 297 -12.47 10.86 -13.77
N ASN A 298 -12.25 12.12 -14.15
CA ASN A 298 -12.95 12.74 -15.28
C ASN A 298 -12.59 12.09 -16.62
N LEU A 299 -11.34 11.66 -16.80
CA LEU A 299 -10.90 10.95 -18.01
C LEU A 299 -11.59 9.59 -18.12
N LEU A 300 -11.60 8.80 -17.04
CA LEU A 300 -12.27 7.51 -16.98
C LEU A 300 -13.76 7.63 -17.26
N LYS A 301 -14.43 8.58 -16.60
CA LYS A 301 -15.87 8.84 -16.82
C LYS A 301 -16.20 9.25 -18.25
N ALA A 302 -15.28 9.92 -18.94
CA ALA A 302 -15.46 10.32 -20.33
C ALA A 302 -15.14 9.20 -21.33
N GLY A 303 -14.75 8.01 -20.88
CA GLY A 303 -14.25 6.93 -21.74
C GLY A 303 -12.96 7.28 -22.47
N LYS A 304 -12.22 8.28 -21.99
CA LYS A 304 -10.98 8.74 -22.61
C LYS A 304 -9.79 8.10 -21.90
N GLN A 305 -8.96 7.39 -22.65
CA GLN A 305 -7.64 6.99 -22.16
C GLN A 305 -6.67 8.19 -22.20
N GLN A 306 -5.65 8.19 -21.34
CA GLN A 306 -4.56 9.13 -21.50
C GLN A 306 -3.90 8.95 -22.88
N ASN A 307 -3.55 10.06 -23.52
CA ASN A 307 -3.09 10.08 -24.90
C ASN A 307 -1.66 9.49 -24.99
N SER A 308 -1.52 8.29 -25.54
CA SER A 308 -0.26 7.51 -25.57
C SER A 308 0.93 8.21 -26.25
N GLN A 309 0.66 9.11 -27.20
CA GLN A 309 1.71 9.88 -27.87
C GLN A 309 2.34 10.95 -26.97
N SER A 310 1.56 11.53 -26.05
CA SER A 310 2.09 12.51 -25.08
C SER A 310 3.00 11.82 -24.06
N SER A 311 2.60 10.63 -23.59
CA SER A 311 3.39 9.85 -22.62
C SER A 311 4.69 9.33 -23.23
N GLN A 312 4.73 8.95 -24.52
CA GLN A 312 5.98 8.51 -25.16
C GLN A 312 7.03 9.63 -25.23
N ARG A 313 6.64 10.85 -25.59
CA ARG A 313 7.57 11.99 -25.68
C ARG A 313 8.07 12.39 -24.30
N GLU A 314 7.20 12.42 -23.31
CA GLU A 314 7.54 12.69 -21.92
C GLU A 314 8.51 11.63 -21.37
N LEU A 315 8.19 10.34 -21.56
CA LEU A 315 9.07 9.22 -21.17
C LEU A 315 10.43 9.29 -21.86
N SER A 316 10.47 9.53 -23.18
CA SER A 316 11.75 9.65 -23.91
C SER A 316 12.60 10.81 -23.38
N THR A 317 11.97 11.93 -23.04
CA THR A 317 12.67 13.07 -22.44
C THR A 317 13.24 12.70 -21.07
N ARG A 318 12.43 12.05 -20.22
CA ARG A 318 12.84 11.61 -18.89
C ARG A 318 13.96 10.58 -18.93
N VAL A 319 13.89 9.59 -19.83
CA VAL A 319 14.95 8.60 -20.05
C VAL A 319 16.28 9.27 -20.43
N LYS A 320 16.26 10.25 -21.32
CA LYS A 320 17.48 11.00 -21.68
C LYS A 320 18.08 11.73 -20.48
N THR A 321 17.25 12.26 -19.58
CA THR A 321 17.72 12.88 -18.33
C THR A 321 18.35 11.84 -17.41
N ILE A 322 17.65 10.73 -17.14
CA ILE A 322 18.11 9.62 -16.29
C ILE A 322 19.47 9.09 -16.75
N LEU A 323 19.68 8.90 -18.05
CA LEU A 323 20.94 8.41 -18.60
C LEU A 323 22.09 9.41 -18.47
N LYS A 324 21.81 10.71 -18.49
CA LYS A 324 22.82 11.77 -18.30
C LYS A 324 23.27 11.92 -16.84
N GLU A 325 22.47 11.45 -15.89
CA GLU A 325 22.75 11.51 -14.45
C GLU A 325 23.62 10.35 -13.95
N LEU A 326 23.93 9.38 -14.82
CA LEU A 326 24.85 8.30 -14.49
C LEU A 326 26.27 8.85 -14.31
N ASP A 327 26.93 8.44 -13.23
CA ASP A 327 28.34 8.69 -13.05
C ASP A 327 29.22 7.76 -13.92
N SER A 328 30.54 7.93 -13.83
CA SER A 328 31.51 7.09 -14.56
C SER A 328 31.47 5.59 -14.21
N GLN A 329 30.80 5.22 -13.12
CA GLN A 329 30.60 3.83 -12.70
C GLN A 329 29.17 3.33 -12.99
N ALA A 330 28.40 4.06 -13.81
CA ALA A 330 27.00 3.78 -14.14
C ALA A 330 26.08 3.71 -12.92
N ARG A 331 26.23 4.66 -11.98
CA ARG A 331 25.38 4.79 -10.79
C ARG A 331 24.65 6.13 -10.79
N TRP A 332 23.46 6.14 -10.19
CA TRP A 332 22.78 7.39 -9.81
C TRP A 332 23.15 7.74 -8.37
N ILE A 333 23.97 8.77 -8.20
CA ILE A 333 24.45 9.23 -6.89
C ILE A 333 23.65 10.46 -6.46
N SER A 334 22.94 10.33 -5.35
CA SER A 334 22.29 11.43 -4.68
C SER A 334 23.27 12.13 -3.74
N THR A 335 23.09 13.44 -3.56
CA THR A 335 23.89 14.24 -2.63
C THR A 335 22.96 14.86 -1.59
N SER A 336 23.23 14.61 -0.31
CA SER A 336 22.36 15.10 0.77
C SER A 336 22.44 16.63 0.86
N THR A 337 21.30 17.30 0.90
CA THR A 337 21.26 18.75 1.16
C THR A 337 21.16 19.08 2.66
N GLY A 338 21.25 18.06 3.51
CA GLY A 338 20.99 18.17 4.95
C GLY A 338 19.52 17.95 5.31
N GLU A 339 18.68 17.59 4.34
CA GLU A 339 17.31 17.15 4.62
C GLU A 339 17.32 15.91 5.52
N ARG A 340 16.33 15.84 6.41
CA ARG A 340 16.14 14.64 7.23
C ARG A 340 15.37 13.62 6.39
N LEU A 341 16.03 12.52 6.04
CA LEU A 341 15.36 11.36 5.49
C LEU A 341 14.63 10.61 6.62
N VAL A 342 13.34 10.37 6.47
CA VAL A 342 12.51 9.70 7.47
C VAL A 342 13.09 8.30 7.75
N GLY A 343 13.20 7.94 9.03
CA GLY A 343 13.73 6.64 9.44
C GLY A 343 15.26 6.47 9.33
N GLN A 344 16.00 7.46 8.80
CA GLN A 344 17.45 7.38 8.61
C GLN A 344 18.22 8.26 9.61
N PRO A 345 19.51 7.93 9.89
CA PRO A 345 20.41 8.83 10.58
C PRO A 345 20.54 10.16 9.82
N LYS A 346 20.91 11.23 10.53
CA LYS A 346 21.16 12.53 9.89
C LYS A 346 22.36 12.40 8.96
N PHE A 347 22.15 12.63 7.66
CA PHE A 347 23.24 12.70 6.69
C PHE A 347 23.93 14.06 6.81
N PRO A 348 25.27 14.09 6.89
CA PRO A 348 26.02 15.34 6.70
C PRO A 348 25.72 15.92 5.32
N VAL A 349 25.60 17.25 5.25
CA VAL A 349 25.43 17.98 3.98
C VAL A 349 26.58 17.59 3.04
N ASN A 350 26.27 17.42 1.76
CA ASN A 350 27.17 16.97 0.70
C ASN A 350 27.62 15.50 0.78
N SER A 351 27.04 14.69 1.68
CA SER A 351 27.28 13.24 1.66
C SER A 351 26.69 12.62 0.41
N GLN A 352 27.48 11.83 -0.30
CA GLN A 352 27.04 11.06 -1.45
C GLN A 352 26.46 9.72 -1.00
N TYR A 353 25.31 9.33 -1.57
CA TYR A 353 24.65 8.08 -1.27
C TYR A 353 23.85 7.57 -2.48
N ILE A 354 23.54 6.28 -2.49
CA ILE A 354 22.61 5.70 -3.47
C ILE A 354 21.22 5.71 -2.84
N SER A 355 20.32 6.52 -3.41
CA SER A 355 18.93 6.52 -3.00
C SER A 355 18.19 5.34 -3.64
N SER A 356 17.58 4.48 -2.83
CA SER A 356 16.70 3.41 -3.34
C SER A 356 15.48 3.97 -4.08
N GLU A 357 14.99 5.14 -3.67
CA GLU A 357 13.87 5.84 -4.34
C GLU A 357 14.27 6.26 -5.76
N VAL A 358 15.40 6.98 -5.90
CA VAL A 358 15.92 7.40 -7.21
C VAL A 358 16.22 6.19 -8.09
N PHE A 359 16.88 5.17 -7.53
CA PHE A 359 17.16 3.94 -8.25
C PHE A 359 15.89 3.26 -8.77
N SER A 360 14.86 3.15 -7.91
CA SER A 360 13.58 2.55 -8.27
C SER A 360 12.84 3.37 -9.33
N ASP A 361 12.75 4.70 -9.17
CA ASP A 361 12.09 5.60 -10.12
C ASP A 361 12.76 5.53 -11.51
N HIS A 362 14.09 5.55 -11.53
CA HIS A 362 14.85 5.49 -12.77
C HIS A 362 14.68 4.14 -13.47
N LEU A 363 14.79 3.01 -12.74
CA LEU A 363 14.57 1.69 -13.32
C LEU A 363 13.15 1.50 -13.83
N GLN A 364 12.13 1.94 -13.08
CA GLN A 364 10.74 1.87 -13.51
C GLN A 364 10.51 2.68 -14.78
N THR A 365 11.04 3.90 -14.85
CA THR A 365 10.93 4.77 -16.03
C THR A 365 11.62 4.14 -17.25
N LEU A 366 12.84 3.62 -17.08
CA LEU A 366 13.57 2.94 -18.15
C LEU A 366 12.84 1.67 -18.62
N SER A 367 12.33 0.87 -17.69
CA SER A 367 11.54 -0.33 -18.02
C SER A 367 10.26 0.02 -18.78
N ALA A 368 9.51 1.04 -18.34
CA ALA A 368 8.30 1.50 -19.02
C ALA A 368 8.59 1.98 -20.45
N TYR A 369 9.71 2.68 -20.65
CA TYR A 369 10.14 3.11 -21.99
C TYR A 369 10.48 1.91 -22.89
N LEU A 370 11.18 0.90 -22.36
CA LEU A 370 11.51 -0.32 -23.12
C LEU A 370 10.26 -1.12 -23.49
N GLU A 371 9.28 -1.25 -22.61
CA GLU A 371 8.00 -1.90 -22.93
C GLU A 371 7.26 -1.16 -24.05
N LEU A 372 7.24 0.17 -24.00
CA LEU A 372 6.62 0.98 -25.06
C LEU A 372 7.31 0.79 -26.42
N LEU A 373 8.61 0.51 -26.44
CA LEU A 373 9.35 0.18 -27.67
C LEU A 373 9.06 -1.23 -28.20
N LYS A 374 8.58 -2.16 -27.35
CA LYS A 374 8.19 -3.51 -27.81
C LYS A 374 6.80 -3.53 -28.44
N THR A 375 5.93 -2.61 -28.01
CA THR A 375 4.54 -2.51 -28.49
C THR A 375 4.36 -1.68 -29.76
N ASN A 376 5.41 -0.93 -30.16
CA ASN A 376 5.49 -0.22 -31.44
C ASN A 376 6.37 -1.00 -32.40
#